data_AF-A0A0C9VFM7-F1
#
_entry.id   AF-A0A0C9VFM7-F1
#
_cell.length_a   1.000
_cell.length_b   1.000
_cell.length_c   1.000
_cell.angle_alpha   90.00
_cell.angle_beta   90.00
_cell.angle_gamma   90.00
#
_symmetry.space_group_name_H-M   'P 1'
#
loop_
_entity.id
_entity.type
_entity.pdbx_description
1 polymer ?
#
loop_
_entity_poly.entity_id
_entity_poly.type
_entity_poly.pdbx_seq_one_letter_code
_entity_poly.pdbx_strand_id
1 'polypeptide(L)' 'MPLTSLPLEILEQVIGNIDKVGNLLALALACRSFSELIIPDHLDYHIIQCPPADEQVWQHLVDNPGLAKRVKKPLE' A
#
# COMPACT_ATOMS: atom_id res chain seq x y z
N MET A 1 10.32 -14.96 17.40
CA MET A 1 10.11 -13.50 17.36
C MET A 1 9.04 -13.22 16.31
N PRO A 2 7.90 -12.60 16.66
CA PRO A 2 6.85 -12.34 15.69
C PRO A 2 7.30 -11.26 14.71
N LEU A 3 6.90 -11.37 13.44
CA LEU A 3 7.26 -10.38 12.41
C LEU A 3 6.79 -8.97 12.80
N THR A 4 5.63 -8.87 13.47
CA THR A 4 5.04 -7.64 14.00
C THR A 4 5.84 -6.95 15.11
N SER A 5 6.91 -7.58 15.62
CA SER A 5 7.82 -6.94 16.59
C SER A 5 9.02 -6.24 15.94
N LEU A 6 9.15 -6.32 14.61
CA LEU A 6 10.15 -5.55 13.89
C LEU A 6 9.81 -4.05 13.90
N PRO A 7 10.81 -3.17 13.72
CA PRO A 7 10.59 -1.74 13.52
C PRO A 7 9.63 -1.48 12.35
N LEU A 8 8.82 -0.43 12.48
CA LEU A 8 7.80 -0.07 11.51
C LEU A 8 8.40 0.12 10.11
N GLU A 9 9.57 0.74 10.01
CA GLU A 9 10.27 1.01 8.76
C GLU A 9 10.60 -0.28 8.00
N ILE A 10 10.95 -1.35 8.73
CA ILE A 10 11.23 -2.65 8.14
C ILE A 10 9.93 -3.31 7.68
N LEU A 11 8.86 -3.19 8.47
CA LEU A 11 7.55 -3.70 8.09
C LEU A 11 7.01 -3.00 6.84
N GLU A 12 7.12 -1.68 6.76
CA GLU A 12 6.75 -0.88 5.58
C GLU A 12 7.54 -1.29 4.34
N GLN A 13 8.84 -1.57 4.48
CA GLN A 13 9.64 -2.09 3.37
C GLN A 13 9.16 -3.48 2.93
N VAL A 14 8.89 -4.39 3.86
CA VAL A 14 8.38 -5.73 3.52
C VAL A 14 7.05 -5.63 2.78
N ILE A 15 6.12 -4.83 3.29
CA ILE A 15 4.79 -4.62 2.71
C ILE A 15 4.90 -3.97 1.32
N GLY A 16 5.75 -2.94 1.18
CA GLY A 16 5.95 -2.22 -0.08
C GLY A 16 6.57 -3.07 -1.21
N ASN A 17 7.17 -4.21 -0.89
CA ASN A 17 7.70 -5.18 -1.84
C ASN A 17 6.67 -6.24 -2.29
N ILE A 18 5.43 -6.21 -1.76
CA ILE A 18 4.36 -7.13 -2.18
C ILE A 18 3.60 -6.50 -3.35
N ASP A 19 3.85 -6.98 -4.57
CA ASP A 19 3.24 -6.37 -5.77
C ASP A 19 1.81 -6.85 -6.06
N LYS A 20 1.41 -8.03 -5.58
CA LYS A 20 0.06 -8.59 -5.78
C LYS A 20 -0.88 -8.10 -4.69
N VAL A 21 -1.93 -7.36 -5.07
CA VAL A 21 -3.02 -6.92 -4.17
C VAL A 21 -3.60 -8.08 -3.37
N GLY A 22 -3.80 -9.26 -4.00
CA GLY A 22 -4.33 -10.43 -3.32
C GLY A 22 -3.41 -10.95 -2.19
N ASN A 23 -2.09 -10.86 -2.35
CA ASN A 23 -1.13 -11.24 -1.31
C ASN A 23 -1.11 -10.20 -0.18
N LEU A 24 -1.20 -8.91 -0.54
CA LEU A 24 -1.26 -7.81 0.41
C LEU A 24 -2.52 -7.91 1.28
N LEU A 25 -3.67 -8.21 0.66
CA LEU A 25 -4.93 -8.47 1.36
C LEU A 25 -4.83 -9.72 2.26
N ALA A 26 -4.27 -10.82 1.76
CA ALA A 26 -4.07 -12.03 2.56
C ALA A 26 -3.21 -11.75 3.81
N LEU A 27 -2.17 -10.92 3.69
CA LEU A 27 -1.35 -10.49 4.82
C LEU A 27 -2.12 -9.61 5.80
N ALA A 28 -2.91 -8.65 5.31
CA ALA A 28 -3.77 -7.81 6.15
C ALA A 28 -4.78 -8.64 6.97
N LEU A 29 -5.32 -9.71 6.37
CA LEU A 29 -6.27 -10.61 7.01
C LEU A 29 -5.62 -11.63 7.97
N ALA A 30 -4.29 -11.75 7.98
CA ALA A 30 -3.60 -12.71 8.83
C ALA A 30 -3.65 -12.32 10.33
N CYS A 31 -3.57 -11.02 10.65
CA CYS A 31 -3.70 -10.54 12.02
C CYS A 31 -4.11 -9.05 12.09
N ARG A 32 -4.59 -8.62 13.28
CA ARG A 32 -5.01 -7.23 13.52
C ARG A 32 -3.89 -6.22 13.25
N SER A 33 -2.66 -6.51 13.67
CA SER A 33 -1.53 -5.60 13.48
C SER A 33 -1.21 -5.35 12.00
N PHE A 34 -1.32 -6.37 11.14
CA PHE A 34 -1.15 -6.18 9.70
C PHE A 34 -2.35 -5.48 9.07
N SER A 35 -3.57 -5.76 9.54
CA SER A 35 -4.76 -5.05 9.10
C SER A 35 -4.63 -3.53 9.32
N GLU A 36 -4.22 -3.12 10.52
CA GLU A 36 -4.02 -1.71 10.88
C GLU A 36 -2.88 -1.02 10.10
N LEU A 37 -1.89 -1.79 9.64
CA LEU A 37 -0.76 -1.25 8.88
C LEU A 37 -1.04 -1.17 7.37
N ILE A 38 -1.83 -2.09 6.83
CA ILE A 38 -2.05 -2.24 5.38
C ILE A 38 -3.32 -1.49 4.93
N ILE A 39 -4.36 -1.46 5.76
CA ILE A 39 -5.67 -0.90 5.40
C ILE A 39 -5.86 0.45 6.10
N PRO A 40 -6.29 1.51 5.39
CA PRO A 40 -6.61 1.58 3.94
C PRO A 40 -5.37 1.79 3.05
N ASP A 41 -4.30 2.26 3.67
CA ASP A 41 -3.20 3.02 3.10
C ASP A 41 -2.36 2.34 2.02
N HIS A 42 -2.22 1.02 2.08
CA HIS A 42 -1.49 0.22 1.10
C HIS A 42 -2.42 -0.44 0.07
N LEU A 43 -3.69 -0.69 0.38
CA LEU A 43 -4.64 -1.26 -0.58
C LEU A 43 -5.22 -0.19 -1.52
N ASP A 44 -5.65 0.94 -0.97
CA ASP A 44 -6.35 1.99 -1.71
C ASP A 44 -5.42 2.72 -2.68
N TYR A 45 -4.13 2.83 -2.33
CA TYR A 45 -3.12 3.47 -3.18
C TYR A 45 -2.28 2.47 -3.99
N HIS A 46 -2.66 1.17 -4.01
CA HIS A 46 -1.95 0.16 -4.80
C HIS A 46 -2.25 0.30 -6.29
N ILE A 47 -3.52 0.56 -6.63
CA ILE A 47 -3.98 0.74 -8.01
C ILE A 47 -4.86 1.99 -8.07
N ILE A 48 -4.44 2.96 -8.87
CA ILE A 48 -5.22 4.18 -9.08
C ILE A 48 -6.19 3.95 -10.24
N GLN A 49 -7.48 3.98 -9.93
CA GLN A 49 -8.57 3.87 -10.90
C GLN A 49 -9.30 5.20 -11.00
N CYS A 50 -8.73 6.15 -11.74
CA CYS A 50 -9.36 7.44 -12.04
C CYS A 50 -9.16 7.81 -13.52
N PRO A 51 -9.97 8.73 -14.09
CA PRO A 51 -9.69 9.28 -15.40
C PRO A 51 -8.31 9.95 -15.43
N PRO A 52 -7.54 9.86 -16.54
CA PRO A 52 -6.25 10.55 -16.65
C PRO A 52 -6.33 12.07 -16.48
N ALA A 53 -7.49 12.67 -16.75
CA ALA A 53 -7.74 14.10 -16.60
C ALA A 53 -8.13 14.52 -15.16
N ASP A 54 -8.13 13.59 -14.19
CA ASP A 54 -8.42 13.91 -12.80
C ASP A 54 -7.20 14.55 -12.12
N GLU A 55 -7.03 15.85 -12.34
CA GLU A 55 -5.92 16.63 -11.80
C GLU A 55 -5.86 16.60 -10.27
N GLN A 56 -7.00 16.41 -9.59
CA GLN A 56 -7.05 16.38 -8.13
C GLN A 56 -6.33 15.14 -7.58
N VAL A 57 -6.54 13.98 -8.20
CA VAL A 57 -5.85 12.74 -7.82
C VAL A 57 -4.35 12.87 -8.04
N TRP A 58 -3.92 13.41 -9.18
CA TRP A 58 -2.50 13.58 -9.47
C TRP A 58 -1.84 14.60 -8.53
N GLN A 59 -2.49 15.73 -8.26
CA GLN A 59 -2.00 16.72 -7.31
C GLN A 59 -1.88 16.14 -5.90
N HIS A 60 -2.86 15.34 -5.46
CA HIS A 60 -2.82 14.66 -4.17
C HIS A 60 -1.62 13.71 -4.04
N LEU A 61 -1.25 12.98 -5.09
CA LEU A 61 -0.05 12.13 -5.09
C LEU A 61 1.26 12.93 -5.08
N VAL A 62 1.30 14.06 -5.79
CA VAL A 62 2.44 14.98 -5.79
C VAL A 62 2.67 15.53 -4.38
N ASP A 63 1.59 15.92 -3.70
CA ASP A 63 1.63 16.47 -2.35
C ASP A 63 1.94 15.38 -1.30
N ASN A 64 1.71 14.10 -1.62
CA ASN A 64 1.92 12.96 -0.72
C ASN A 64 2.83 11.88 -1.35
N PRO A 65 4.16 12.12 -1.45
CA PRO A 65 5.10 11.17 -2.07
C PRO A 65 5.14 9.79 -1.41
N GLY A 66 4.80 9.69 -0.12
CA GLY A 66 4.69 8.41 0.58
C GLY A 66 3.58 7.52 0.01
N LEU A 67 2.44 8.11 -0.35
CA LEU A 67 1.32 7.41 -1.01
C LEU A 67 1.66 7.09 -2.45
N ALA A 68 2.31 8.02 -3.17
CA ALA A 68 2.74 7.82 -4.54
C ALA A 68 3.68 6.60 -4.70
N LYS A 69 4.55 6.34 -3.72
CA LYS A 69 5.43 5.15 -3.72
C LYS A 69 4.68 3.82 -3.62
N ARG A 70 3.44 3.84 -3.16
CA ARG A 70 2.61 2.63 -2.98
C ARG A 70 1.88 2.23 -4.27
N VAL A 71 1.83 3.12 -5.27
CA VAL A 71 1.22 2.86 -6.57
C VAL A 71 2.03 1.84 -7.35
N LYS A 72 1.37 0.77 -7.80
CA LYS A 72 1.96 -0.30 -8.61
C LYS A 72 1.26 -0.40 -9.96
N LYS A 73 2.00 -0.86 -10.97
CA LYS A 73 1.39 -1.23 -12.26
C LYS A 73 0.45 -2.43 -12.03
N PRO A 74 -0.77 -2.44 -12.60
CA PRO A 74 -1.57 -3.65 -12.65
C PRO A 74 -0.75 -4.77 -13.31
N LEU A 75 -0.68 -5.93 -12.66
CA LEU A 75 -0.09 -7.12 -13.27
C LEU A 75 -1.01 -7.55 -14.42
N GLU A 76 -0.48 -7.59 -15.64
CA GLU A 76 -1.15 -8.10 -16.85
C GLU A 76 -1.42 -9.61 -16.75
#